data_AF-A0ABC9P0S9-F1
#
_entry.id   AF-A0ABC9P0S9-F1
#
_cell.length_a   1.000
_cell.length_b   1.000
_cell.length_c   1.000
_cell.angle_alpha   90.00
_cell.angle_beta   90.00
_cell.angle_gamma   90.00
#
_symmetry.space_group_name_H-M   'P 1'
#
loop_
_entity.id
_entity.type
_entity.pdbx_description
1 polymer ?
#
loop_
_entity_poly.entity_id
_entity_poly.type
_entity_poly.pdbx_seq_one_letter_code
_entity_poly.pdbx_strand_id
1 'polypeptide(L)'
;MTPHIIIYDKNGNIILNLKERLTRIEGRQYVSAVPNVKNTIRVEGLQSGQKVWAAAMGQYLVAEVKDDVITWYFSVTRETDLSNGRINGFQYEGWVVYGVY
;
A
#
# COMPACT_ATOMS: atom_id res chain seq x y z
N MET A 1 -21.73 -10.24 11.78
CA MET A 1 -20.31 -10.23 12.19
C MET A 1 -19.56 -9.33 11.23
N THR A 2 -18.95 -8.24 11.70
CA THR A 2 -18.25 -7.28 10.85
C THR A 2 -16.86 -7.83 10.51
N PRO A 3 -16.41 -7.82 9.24
CA PRO A 3 -15.11 -8.37 8.88
C PRO A 3 -13.99 -7.49 9.47
N HIS A 4 -13.18 -8.07 10.34
CA HIS A 4 -11.97 -7.44 10.87
C HIS A 4 -10.82 -7.70 9.90
N ILE A 5 -10.22 -6.64 9.34
CA ILE A 5 -8.99 -6.75 8.58
C ILE A 5 -7.82 -6.48 9.52
N ILE A 6 -7.00 -7.51 9.70
CA ILE A 6 -5.73 -7.44 10.42
C ILE A 6 -4.64 -7.77 9.41
N ILE A 7 -3.73 -6.83 9.17
CA ILE A 7 -2.60 -7.00 8.25
C ILE A 7 -1.33 -7.14 9.07
N TYR A 8 -0.56 -8.18 8.76
CA TYR A 8 0.67 -8.51 9.45
C TYR A 8 1.89 -8.17 8.60
N ASP A 9 2.98 -7.76 9.24
CA ASP A 9 4.29 -7.70 8.60
C ASP A 9 4.85 -9.11 8.38
N LYS A 10 5.98 -9.19 7.67
CA LYS A 10 6.72 -10.43 7.44
C LYS A 10 7.21 -11.13 8.72
N ASN A 11 7.21 -10.44 9.86
CA ASN A 11 7.61 -10.95 11.17
C ASN A 11 6.41 -11.31 12.06
N GLY A 12 5.17 -11.17 11.56
CA GLY A 12 3.94 -11.43 12.31
C GLY A 12 3.47 -10.27 13.20
N ASN A 13 4.07 -9.08 13.11
CA ASN A 13 3.60 -7.89 13.81
C ASN A 13 2.38 -7.30 13.12
N ILE A 14 1.41 -6.78 13.87
CA ILE A 14 0.24 -6.12 13.29
C ILE A 14 0.65 -4.74 12.74
N ILE A 15 0.60 -4.55 11.42
CA ILE A 15 0.83 -3.25 10.77
C ILE A 15 -0.46 -2.44 10.69
N LEU A 16 -1.61 -3.12 10.51
CA LEU A 16 -2.91 -2.47 10.41
C LEU A 16 -3.96 -3.28 11.19
N ASN A 17 -4.63 -2.63 12.14
CA ASN A 17 -5.71 -3.19 12.92
C ASN A 17 -6.96 -2.34 12.75
N LEU A 18 -7.85 -2.72 11.82
CA LEU A 18 -9.08 -1.97 11.55
C LEU A 18 -10.22 -2.35 12.51
N LYS A 19 -9.92 -2.56 13.80
CA LYS A 19 -10.86 -3.11 14.79
C LYS A 19 -12.06 -2.20 15.11
N GLU A 20 -11.98 -0.89 14.88
CA GLU A 20 -12.93 0.07 15.47
C GLU A 20 -13.67 0.97 14.48
N ARG A 21 -13.36 0.92 13.17
CA ARG A 21 -14.08 1.73 12.16
C ARG A 21 -14.56 0.84 11.02
N LEU A 22 -15.82 1.04 10.62
CA LEU A 22 -16.45 0.46 9.43
C LEU A 22 -15.68 0.96 8.20
N THR A 23 -14.54 0.35 7.94
CA THR A 23 -13.66 0.67 6.83
C THR A 23 -14.25 0.04 5.58
N ARG A 24 -14.80 0.87 4.70
CA ARG A 24 -15.27 0.41 3.39
C ARG A 24 -14.05 0.25 2.51
N ILE A 25 -13.86 -0.93 1.93
CA ILE A 25 -12.85 -1.12 0.88
C ILE A 25 -13.40 -0.46 -0.38
N GLU A 26 -12.70 0.55 -0.91
CA GLU A 26 -13.03 1.17 -2.20
C GLU A 26 -12.43 0.38 -3.35
N GLY A 27 -11.21 -0.12 -3.16
CA GLY A 27 -10.46 -0.71 -4.26
C GLY A 27 -9.29 -1.56 -3.81
N ARG A 28 -8.86 -2.39 -4.76
CA ARG A 28 -7.64 -3.18 -4.67
C ARG A 28 -6.97 -3.13 -6.04
N GLN A 29 -5.75 -2.60 -6.07
CA GLN A 29 -4.96 -2.47 -7.29
C GLN A 29 -3.72 -3.33 -7.21
N TYR A 30 -3.53 -4.19 -8.23
CA TYR A 30 -2.26 -4.86 -8.44
C TYR A 30 -1.26 -3.83 -8.97
N VAL A 31 -0.07 -3.80 -8.37
CA VAL A 31 0.97 -2.84 -8.71
C VAL A 31 2.27 -3.57 -9.01
N SER A 32 2.94 -3.12 -10.06
CA SER A 32 4.29 -3.54 -10.40
C SER A 32 5.09 -2.31 -10.81
N ALA A 33 6.27 -2.14 -10.23
CA ALA A 33 7.13 -1.01 -10.53
C ALA A 33 8.61 -1.29 -10.26
N VAL A 34 9.45 -0.47 -10.91
CA VAL A 34 10.87 -0.34 -10.54
C VAL A 34 10.96 0.28 -9.13
N PRO A 35 11.91 -0.18 -8.29
CA PRO A 35 12.14 0.40 -6.98
C PRO A 35 12.29 1.92 -6.96
N ASN A 36 11.88 2.52 -5.84
CA ASN A 36 12.03 3.93 -5.51
C ASN A 36 11.34 4.91 -6.48
N VAL A 37 10.53 4.41 -7.43
CA VAL A 37 9.64 5.22 -8.27
C VAL A 37 8.30 5.40 -7.55
N LYS A 38 7.92 6.66 -7.33
CA LYS A 38 6.65 7.03 -6.70
C LYS A 38 5.52 7.03 -7.71
N ASN A 39 4.42 6.41 -7.32
CA ASN A 39 3.18 6.35 -8.08
C ASN A 39 2.03 6.80 -7.18
N THR A 40 0.93 7.27 -7.78
CA THR A 40 -0.21 7.79 -7.02
C THR A 40 -1.53 7.17 -7.46
N ILE A 41 -2.45 7.05 -6.51
CA ILE A 41 -3.86 6.69 -6.71
C ILE A 41 -4.68 7.78 -6.02
N ARG A 42 -5.61 8.40 -6.74
CA ARG A 42 -6.57 9.35 -6.18
C ARG A 42 -7.87 8.62 -5.88
N VAL A 43 -8.37 8.75 -4.65
CA VAL A 43 -9.65 8.18 -4.22
C VAL A 43 -10.74 9.22 -4.43
N GLU A 44 -11.66 8.95 -5.34
CA GLU A 44 -12.77 9.86 -5.66
C GLU A 44 -13.98 9.64 -4.74
N GLY A 45 -14.86 10.64 -4.65
CA GLY A 45 -16.17 10.50 -3.97
C GLY A 45 -16.13 10.57 -2.44
N LEU A 46 -15.05 11.11 -1.86
CA LEU A 46 -14.95 11.33 -0.41
C LEU A 46 -15.99 12.36 0.09
N GLN A 47 -16.75 11.95 1.09
CA GLN A 47 -17.69 12.82 1.81
C GLN A 47 -16.99 13.55 2.95
N SER A 48 -17.57 14.66 3.40
CA SER A 48 -17.05 15.44 4.53
C SER A 48 -16.89 14.56 5.78
N GLY A 49 -15.70 14.57 6.37
CA GLY A 49 -15.36 13.76 7.55
C GLY A 49 -14.81 12.36 7.25
N GLN A 50 -14.88 11.89 6.01
CA GLN A 50 -14.27 10.62 5.61
C GLN A 50 -12.76 10.77 5.42
N LYS A 51 -12.01 9.73 5.73
CA LYS A 51 -10.56 9.65 5.54
C LYS A 51 -10.19 8.41 4.76
N VAL A 52 -9.21 8.55 3.87
CA VAL A 52 -8.65 7.43 3.12
C VAL A 52 -7.71 6.61 4.02
N TRP A 53 -7.71 5.30 3.81
CA TRP A 53 -6.68 4.40 4.30
C TRP A 53 -6.14 3.56 3.15
N ALA A 54 -4.88 3.16 3.25
CA ALA A 54 -4.24 2.26 2.31
C ALA A 54 -3.40 1.22 3.06
N ALA A 55 -3.32 0.05 2.47
CA ALA A 55 -2.52 -1.07 2.91
C ALA A 55 -1.67 -1.59 1.76
N ALA A 56 -0.36 -1.56 1.95
CA ALA A 56 0.61 -2.16 1.05
C ALA A 56 0.78 -3.65 1.36
N MET A 57 0.56 -4.50 0.36
CA MET A 57 0.72 -5.95 0.44
C MET A 57 1.73 -6.40 -0.60
N GLY A 58 3.01 -6.37 -0.24
CA GLY A 58 4.09 -6.75 -1.12
C GLY A 58 5.43 -6.54 -0.44
N GLN A 59 6.45 -7.29 -0.86
CA GLN A 59 7.79 -7.11 -0.30
C GLN A 59 8.31 -5.72 -0.68
N TYR A 60 8.78 -4.95 0.30
CA TYR A 60 9.26 -3.58 0.13
C TYR A 60 8.22 -2.56 -0.35
N LEU A 61 6.96 -2.96 -0.57
CA LEU A 61 5.90 -2.05 -0.97
C LEU A 61 5.51 -1.16 0.21
N VAL A 62 5.47 0.14 -0.05
CA VAL A 62 5.05 1.17 0.90
C VAL A 62 3.87 1.91 0.30
N ALA A 63 2.89 2.25 1.13
CA ALA A 63 1.77 3.11 0.77
C ALA A 63 1.60 4.19 1.85
N GLU A 64 1.54 5.45 1.42
CA GLU A 64 1.36 6.63 2.25
C GLU A 64 0.06 7.32 1.83
N VAL A 65 -0.73 7.77 2.80
CA VAL A 65 -1.97 8.50 2.53
C VAL A 65 -1.81 9.96 2.93
N LYS A 66 -2.15 10.85 2.00
CA LYS A 66 -2.31 12.28 2.27
C LYS A 66 -3.62 12.74 1.65
N ASP A 67 -4.56 13.12 2.51
CA ASP A 67 -5.92 13.52 2.13
C ASP A 67 -6.63 12.44 1.29
N ASP A 68 -6.91 12.72 0.02
CA ASP A 68 -7.54 11.82 -0.96
C ASP A 68 -6.53 11.06 -1.84
N VAL A 69 -5.23 11.27 -1.63
CA VAL A 69 -4.16 10.72 -2.47
C VAL A 69 -3.38 9.66 -1.70
N ILE A 70 -3.26 8.49 -2.33
CA ILE A 70 -2.39 7.40 -1.90
C ILE A 70 -1.14 7.46 -2.75
N THR A 71 0.03 7.63 -2.14
CA THR A 71 1.32 7.49 -2.81
C THR A 71 1.89 6.12 -2.48
N TRP A 72 2.31 5.35 -3.48
CA TRP A 72 2.92 4.05 -3.28
C TRP A 72 4.22 3.91 -4.08
N TYR A 73 5.13 3.11 -3.54
CA TYR A 73 6.42 2.79 -4.16
C TYR A 73 7.06 1.58 -3.48
N PHE A 74 8.01 0.94 -4.16
CA PHE A 74 8.84 -0.09 -3.55
C PHE A 74 10.09 0.55 -2.94
N SER A 75 10.21 0.55 -1.61
CA SER A 75 11.31 1.18 -0.88
C SER A 75 12.47 0.21 -0.70
N VAL A 76 13.52 0.37 -1.51
CA VAL A 76 14.66 -0.55 -1.56
C VAL A 76 15.95 0.25 -1.42
N THR A 77 16.90 -0.22 -0.59
CA THR A 77 18.18 0.46 -0.39
C THR A 77 19.04 0.39 -1.66
N ARG A 78 19.98 1.33 -1.81
CA ARG A 78 20.89 1.38 -2.97
C ARG A 78 21.70 0.09 -3.17
N GLU A 79 22.08 -0.57 -2.08
CA GLU A 79 22.80 -1.86 -2.14
C GLU A 79 21.92 -2.99 -2.69
N THR A 80 20.66 -3.06 -2.23
CA THR A 80 19.68 -4.02 -2.73
C THR A 80 19.27 -3.71 -4.18
N ASP A 81 19.21 -2.43 -4.55
CA ASP A 81 18.90 -1.99 -5.91
C ASP A 81 20.04 -2.30 -6.89
N LEU A 82 21.31 -2.11 -6.50
CA LEU A 82 22.49 -2.45 -7.33
C LEU A 82 22.70 -3.96 -7.51
N SER A 83 22.37 -4.76 -6.49
CA SER A 83 22.42 -6.22 -6.59
C SER A 83 21.33 -6.76 -7.52
N ASN A 84 20.14 -6.16 -7.49
CA ASN A 84 19.05 -6.49 -8.41
C ASN A 84 19.20 -5.87 -9.80
N GLY A 85 19.85 -4.71 -9.93
CA GLY A 85 20.07 -3.99 -11.20
C GLY A 85 21.07 -4.67 -12.14
N ARG A 86 21.79 -5.70 -11.69
CA ARG A 86 22.48 -6.63 -12.60
C ARG A 86 21.50 -7.50 -13.40
N ILE A 87 20.25 -7.58 -12.97
CA ILE A 87 19.12 -8.19 -13.68
C ILE A 87 18.30 -7.02 -14.25
N ASN A 88 18.63 -6.58 -15.47
CA ASN A 88 17.81 -5.58 -16.17
C ASN A 88 16.34 -6.00 -16.15
N GLY A 89 15.48 -5.19 -15.56
CA GLY A 89 14.02 -5.41 -15.54
C GLY A 89 13.44 -6.09 -14.29
N PHE A 90 14.16 -6.13 -13.16
CA PHE A 90 13.59 -6.63 -11.91
C PHE A 90 12.50 -5.66 -11.39
N GLN A 91 11.24 -6.03 -11.59
CA GLN A 91 10.09 -5.32 -11.02
C GLN A 91 9.66 -6.02 -9.73
N TYR A 92 9.28 -5.22 -8.74
CA TYR A 92 8.59 -5.76 -7.58
C TYR A 92 7.09 -5.69 -7.80
N GLU A 93 6.40 -6.65 -7.23
CA GLU A 93 4.96 -6.82 -7.39
C GLU A 93 4.27 -6.83 -6.03
N GLY A 94 3.02 -6.38 -6.01
CA GLY A 94 2.20 -6.42 -4.82
C GLY A 94 0.79 -5.90 -5.08
N TRP A 95 0.07 -5.70 -4.00
CA TRP A 95 -1.27 -5.16 -4.01
C TRP A 95 -1.34 -3.94 -3.10
N VAL A 96 -1.96 -2.87 -3.59
CA VAL A 96 -2.40 -1.76 -2.75
C VAL A 96 -3.91 -1.92 -2.54
N VAL A 97 -4.31 -2.21 -1.31
CA VAL A 97 -5.72 -2.23 -0.90
C VAL A 97 -6.03 -0.91 -0.24
N TYR A 98 -7.13 -0.26 -0.61
CA TYR A 98 -7.49 1.02 -0.03
C TYR A 98 -8.98 1.18 0.15
N GLY A 99 -9.32 2.13 1.02
CA GLY A 99 -10.70 2.35 1.40
C GLY A 99 -10.91 3.67 2.11
N VAL A 100 -12.12 3.87 2.62
CA VAL A 100 -12.51 5.04 3.42
C VAL A 100 -13.04 4.63 4.79
N TYR A 101 -12.91 5.52 5.78
CA TYR A 101 -13.52 5.39 7.10
C TYR A 101 -13.95 6.75 7.68
#